data_AF-A0A963MJ01-F1
#
_entry.id   AF-A0A963MJ01-F1
#
_cell.length_a   1.000
_cell.length_b   1.000
_cell.length_c   1.000
_cell.angle_alpha   90.00
_cell.angle_beta   90.00
_cell.angle_gamma   90.00
#
_symmetry.space_group_name_H-M   'P 1'
#
loop_
_entity.id
_entity.type
_entity.pdbx_description
1 polymer ?
#
loop_
_entity_poly.entity_id
_entity_poly.type
_entity_poly.pdbx_seq_one_letter_code
_entity_poly.pdbx_strand_id
1 'polypeptide(L)' 'NQREGEEVCRMAGFGVPSYEMKLQNWKNAMLNLKSVLDKYGIEFPAIPEVGITGREITDVEMEDIIPVF' A
#
# COMPACT_ATOMS: atom_id res chain seq x y z
N ASN A 1 -12.42 -14.86 7.56
CA ASN A 1 -11.33 -15.86 7.52
C ASN A 1 -9.94 -15.24 7.65
N GLN A 2 -9.48 -14.32 6.77
CA GLN A 2 -8.11 -13.76 6.88
C GLN A 2 -7.85 -13.02 8.20
N ARG A 3 -8.72 -12.06 8.55
CA ARG A 3 -8.52 -11.23 9.77
C ARG A 3 -8.54 -12.06 11.06
N GLU A 4 -9.38 -13.08 11.13
CA GLU A 4 -9.47 -13.98 12.28
C GLU A 4 -8.23 -14.86 12.40
N GLY A 5 -7.73 -15.41 11.29
CA GLY A 5 -6.49 -16.20 11.29
C GLY A 5 -5.27 -15.37 11.71
N GLU A 6 -5.20 -14.12 11.24
CA GLU A 6 -4.14 -13.20 11.65
C GLU A 6 -4.19 -12.87 13.14
N GLU A 7 -5.38 -12.87 13.75
CA GLU A 7 -5.53 -12.65 15.19
C GLU A 7 -4.98 -13.83 16.00
N VAL A 8 -5.31 -15.06 15.61
CA VAL A 8 -4.73 -16.26 16.24
C VAL A 8 -3.20 -16.26 16.10
N CYS A 9 -2.67 -15.89 14.94
CA CYS A 9 -1.23 -15.81 14.73
C CYS A 9 -0.55 -14.73 15.58
N ARG A 10 -1.21 -13.57 15.79
CA ARG A 10 -0.75 -12.54 16.74
C ARG A 10 -0.70 -13.08 18.16
N MET A 11 -1.77 -13.71 18.62
CA MET A 11 -1.84 -14.32 19.96
C MET A 11 -0.76 -15.40 20.16
N ALA A 12 -0.43 -16.15 19.11
CA ALA A 12 0.62 -17.16 19.13
C ALA A 12 2.05 -16.60 19.08
N GLY A 13 2.23 -15.27 18.97
CA GLY A 13 3.55 -14.63 18.99
C GLY A 13 4.29 -14.67 17.64
N PHE A 14 3.62 -14.96 16.53
CA PHE A 14 4.25 -14.97 15.19
C PHE A 14 4.59 -13.57 14.65
N GLY A 15 4.39 -12.50 15.43
CA GLY A 15 4.75 -11.14 15.03
C GLY A 15 3.92 -10.58 13.88
N VAL A 16 2.71 -11.12 13.64
CA VAL A 16 1.83 -10.63 12.57
C VAL A 16 1.38 -9.19 12.90
N PRO A 17 1.59 -8.19 12.02
CA PRO A 17 1.23 -6.81 12.31
C PRO A 17 -0.29 -6.62 12.42
N SER A 18 -0.73 -5.66 13.24
CA SER A 18 -2.13 -5.22 13.28
C SER A 18 -2.54 -4.57 11.96
N TYR A 19 -3.85 -4.39 11.74
CA TYR A 19 -4.34 -3.69 10.55
C TYR A 19 -3.73 -2.28 10.42
N GLU A 20 -3.69 -1.52 11.50
CA GLU A 20 -3.10 -0.18 11.52
C GLU A 20 -1.61 -0.20 11.19
N MET A 21 -0.86 -1.16 11.74
CA MET A 21 0.56 -1.33 11.41
C MET A 21 0.76 -1.68 9.93
N LYS A 22 -0.07 -2.57 9.37
CA LYS A 22 -0.04 -2.90 7.94
C LYS A 22 -0.30 -1.67 7.08
N LEU A 23 -1.29 -0.86 7.45
CA LEU A 23 -1.62 0.38 6.76
C LEU A 23 -0.44 1.36 6.77
N GLN A 24 0.21 1.55 7.93
CA GLN A 24 1.40 2.40 8.04
C GLN A 24 2.58 1.84 7.23
N ASN A 25 2.81 0.53 7.29
CA ASN A 25 3.86 -0.12 6.50
C ASN A 25 3.63 0.07 4.99
N TRP A 26 2.39 -0.08 4.52
CA TRP A 26 2.03 0.12 3.13
C TRP A 26 2.23 1.58 2.71
N LYS A 27 1.77 2.54 3.52
CA LYS A 27 2.02 3.97 3.28
C LYS A 27 3.51 4.28 3.14
N ASN A 28 4.34 3.77 4.06
CA ASN A 28 5.78 3.98 4.01
C ASN A 28 6.41 3.35 2.75
N ALA A 29 5.97 2.16 2.35
CA ALA A 29 6.42 1.52 1.12
C ALA A 29 6.08 2.35 -0.13
N MET A 30 4.86 2.91 -0.19
CA MET A 30 4.44 3.78 -1.30
C MET A 30 5.22 5.10 -1.33
N LEU A 31 5.51 5.71 -0.18
CA LEU A 31 6.36 6.92 -0.12
C LEU A 31 7.80 6.63 -0.57
N ASN A 32 8.34 5.46 -0.23
CA ASN A 32 9.65 5.04 -0.72
C ASN A 32 9.65 4.85 -2.24
N LEU A 33 8.59 4.24 -2.81
CA LEU A 33 8.44 4.09 -4.25
C LEU A 33 8.33 5.45 -4.94
N LYS A 34 7.53 6.39 -4.38
CA LYS A 34 7.45 7.77 -4.86
C LYS A 34 8.84 8.41 -4.94
N SER A 35 9.64 8.31 -3.89
CA SER A 35 11.00 8.86 -3.87
C SER A 35 11.93 8.25 -4.94
N VAL A 36 11.70 6.99 -5.35
CA VAL A 36 12.42 6.38 -6.47
C VAL A 36 11.97 6.96 -7.80
N LEU A 37 10.66 7.09 -8.01
CA LEU A 37 10.06 7.61 -9.25
C LEU A 37 10.37 9.10 -9.49
N ASP A 38 10.41 9.90 -8.41
CA ASP A 38 10.75 11.32 -8.45
C ASP A 38 12.12 11.57 -9.13
N LYS A 39 13.08 10.64 -9.00
CA LYS A 39 14.41 10.73 -9.64
C LYS A 39 14.36 10.66 -11.17
N TYR A 40 13.31 10.06 -11.71
CA TYR A 40 13.10 9.88 -13.15
C TYR A 40 12.06 10.86 -13.70
N GLY A 41 11.55 11.78 -12.87
CA GLY A 41 10.49 12.71 -13.26
C GLY A 41 9.15 12.03 -13.55
N ILE A 42 8.95 10.81 -13.03
CA ILE A 42 7.70 10.07 -13.21
C ILE A 42 6.73 10.53 -12.12
N GLU A 43 5.56 11.02 -12.52
CA GLU A 43 4.55 11.49 -11.58
C GLU A 43 3.96 10.34 -10.76
N PHE A 44 3.81 10.57 -9.45
CA PHE A 44 3.21 9.61 -8.53
C PHE A 44 1.70 9.85 -8.41
N PRO A 45 0.86 8.78 -8.45
CA PRO A 45 -0.59 8.91 -8.28
C PRO A 45 -0.96 9.42 -6.88
N ALA A 46 -2.05 10.17 -6.78
CA ALA A 46 -2.71 10.39 -5.51
C ALA A 46 -3.29 9.06 -5.00
N ILE A 47 -3.12 8.79 -3.70
CA ILE A 47 -3.72 7.64 -3.01
C ILE A 47 -4.38 8.16 -1.73
N PRO A 48 -5.60 8.73 -1.83
CA PRO A 48 -6.28 9.39 -0.71
C PRO A 48 -6.54 8.47 0.48
N GLU A 49 -6.79 7.19 0.24
CA GLU A 49 -7.10 6.16 1.25
C GLU A 49 -5.99 6.02 2.30
N VAL A 50 -4.77 6.41 1.96
CA VAL A 50 -3.61 6.42 2.87
C VAL A 50 -2.95 7.79 3.01
N GLY A 51 -3.62 8.83 2.52
CA GLY A 51 -3.19 10.22 2.63
C GLY A 51 -1.90 10.51 1.85
N ILE A 52 -1.71 9.90 0.69
CA ILE A 52 -0.61 10.25 -0.23
C ILE A 52 -1.14 11.23 -1.27
N THR A 53 -0.53 12.41 -1.33
CA THR A 53 -0.81 13.42 -2.34
C THR A 53 -0.01 13.17 -3.61
N GLY A 54 -0.63 13.42 -4.75
CA GLY A 54 -0.08 13.15 -6.08
C GLY A 54 -1.01 13.65 -7.17
N ARG A 55 -0.78 13.20 -8.41
CA ARG A 55 -1.66 13.49 -9.54
C ARG A 55 -2.87 12.55 -9.50
N GLU A 56 -4.07 13.09 -9.72
CA GLU A 56 -5.24 12.27 -9.98
C GLU A 56 -5.06 11.60 -11.35
N ILE A 57 -5.10 10.27 -11.38
CA ILE A 57 -5.03 9.50 -12.62
C ILE A 57 -6.43 9.00 -12.92
N THR A 58 -7.06 9.57 -13.95
CA THR A 58 -8.40 9.20 -14.41
C THR A 58 -8.39 8.12 -15.49
N ASP A 59 -7.25 7.97 -16.16
CA ASP A 59 -7.10 7.14 -17.37
C ASP A 59 -6.38 5.83 -17.00
N VAL A 60 -7.00 5.02 -16.15
CA VAL A 60 -6.52 3.67 -15.83
C VAL A 60 -7.63 2.68 -16.16
N GLU A 61 -7.40 1.86 -17.19
CA GLU A 61 -8.29 0.75 -17.49
C GLU A 61 -7.95 -0.43 -16.56
N MET A 62 -8.96 -1.23 -16.20
CA MET A 62 -8.76 -2.41 -15.34
C MET A 62 -7.75 -3.41 -15.93
N GLU A 63 -7.57 -3.40 -17.25
CA GLU A 63 -6.60 -4.21 -17.98
C GLU A 63 -5.13 -3.80 -17.73
N ASP A 64 -4.89 -2.54 -17.33
CA ASP A 64 -3.56 -2.01 -17.03
C ASP A 64 -3.10 -2.35 -15.60
N ILE A 65 -4.00 -2.90 -14.77
CA ILE A 65 -3.71 -3.26 -13.38
C ILE A 65 -3.16 -4.68 -13.34
N ILE A 66 -1.87 -4.82 -13.00
CA ILE A 66 -1.26 -6.13 -12.70
C ILE A 66 -1.54 -6.47 -11.23
N PRO A 67 -2.39 -7.47 -10.93
CA PRO A 67 -2.65 -7.86 -9.56
C PRO A 67 -1.43 -8.55 -8.97
N VAL A 68 -0.97 -8.07 -7.82
CA VAL A 68 0.04 -8.74 -7.01
C VAL A 68 -0.68 -9.31 -5.79
N PHE A 69 -0.82 -10.63 -5.75
CA PHE A 69 -1.51 -11.37 -4.68
C PHE A 69 -0.55 -11.69 -3.52
#